data_AF-A0AAD4JBA0-F1
#
_entry.id   AF-A0AAD4JBA0-F1
#
_cell.length_a   1.000
_cell.length_b   1.000
_cell.length_c   1.000
_cell.angle_alpha   90.00
_cell.angle_beta   90.00
_cell.angle_gamma   90.00
#
_symmetry.space_group_name_H-M   'P 1'
#
loop_
_entity.id
_entity.type
_entity.pdbx_description
1 polymer ?
#
loop_
_entity_poly.entity_id
_entity_poly.type
_entity_poly.pdbx_seq_one_letter_code
_entity_poly.pdbx_strand_id
1 'polypeptide(L)' 'MPDPAIPDWPIEEATVLAKLVIQRAEMRRKDRLDLGKIVLPEFNRLREFVDERINHFLVSSNAATRAAE' A
#
# COMPACT_ATOMS: atom_id res chain seq x y z
N MET A 1 15.81 4.41 -2.90
CA MET A 1 15.26 5.72 -2.49
C MET A 1 13.90 5.86 -3.17
N PRO A 2 12.82 6.23 -2.45
CA PRO A 2 11.56 6.60 -3.09
C PRO A 2 11.75 7.81 -4.00
N ASP A 3 10.88 7.96 -5.00
CA ASP A 3 10.97 9.02 -5.99
C ASP A 3 10.80 10.40 -5.32
N PRO A 4 11.80 11.31 -5.37
CA PRO A 4 11.70 12.64 -4.77
C PRO A 4 10.65 13.54 -5.43
N ALA A 5 10.15 13.20 -6.62
CA ALA A 5 9.10 13.94 -7.29
C ALA A 5 7.71 13.72 -6.67
N ILE A 6 7.55 12.73 -5.78
CA ILE A 6 6.25 12.36 -5.20
C ILE A 6 6.23 12.73 -3.72
N PRO A 7 5.50 13.79 -3.33
CA PRO A 7 5.36 14.18 -1.93
C PRO A 7 4.52 13.15 -1.15
N ASP A 8 4.74 13.07 0.17
CA ASP A 8 3.99 12.21 1.10
C ASP A 8 3.96 10.72 0.72
N TRP A 9 5.07 10.22 0.16
CA TRP A 9 5.22 8.83 -0.20
C TRP A 9 4.97 7.91 1.02
N PRO A 10 4.16 6.84 0.89
CA PRO A 10 3.88 5.89 1.97
C PRO A 10 5.09 4.95 2.14
N ILE A 11 6.14 5.48 2.77
CA ILE A 11 7.44 4.83 2.89
C ILE A 11 7.34 3.51 3.64
N GLU A 12 6.52 3.44 4.69
CA GLU A 12 6.36 2.24 5.50
C GLU A 12 5.70 1.10 4.71
N GLU A 13 4.55 1.38 4.11
CA GLU A 13 3.79 0.44 3.28
C GLU A 13 4.61 -0.03 2.07
N ALA A 14 5.29 0.90 1.40
CA ALA A 14 6.18 0.57 0.27
C ALA A 14 7.37 -0.30 0.70
N THR A 15 7.91 -0.07 1.91
CA THR A 15 9.03 -0.87 2.45
C THR A 15 8.58 -2.27 2.83
N VAL A 16 7.39 -2.42 3.41
CA VAL A 16 6.79 -3.74 3.72
C VAL A 16 6.60 -4.55 2.43
N LEU A 17 6.03 -3.93 1.40
CA LEU A 17 5.83 -4.57 0.11
C LEU A 17 7.16 -4.96 -0.56
N ALA A 18 8.17 -4.07 -0.51
CA ALA A 18 9.50 -4.35 -1.05
C ALA A 18 10.15 -5.55 -0.36
N LYS A 19 10.08 -5.64 0.98
CA LYS A 19 10.62 -6.78 1.74
C LYS A 19 9.95 -8.10 1.36
N LEU A 20 8.62 -8.12 1.21
CA LEU A 20 7.86 -9.30 0.77
C LEU A 20 8.28 -9.77 -0.63
N VAL A 21 8.45 -8.83 -1.57
CA VAL A 21 8.84 -9.14 -2.95
C VAL A 21 10.27 -9.68 -3.02
N ILE A 22 11.21 -9.07 -2.29
CA ILE A 22 12.61 -9.52 -2.22
C ILE A 22 12.69 -10.93 -1.66
N GLN A 23 12.00 -11.20 -0.54
CA GLN A 23 11.94 -12.55 0.03
C GLN A 23 11.42 -13.59 -0.99
N ARG A 24 10.42 -13.24 -1.82
CA ARG A 24 9.93 -14.13 -2.87
C ARG A 24 10.92 -14.30 -4.03
N ALA A 25 11.66 -13.25 -4.39
CA ALA A 25 12.61 -13.25 -5.49
C ALA A 25 13.86 -14.10 -5.19
N GLU A 26 14.25 -14.19 -3.91
CA GLU A 26 15.48 -14.85 -3.46
C GLU A 26 15.30 -16.35 -3.15
N MET A 27 14.07 -16.85 -3.01
CA MET A 27 13.80 -18.21 -2.54
C MET A 27 13.54 -19.24 -3.66
N ARG A 28 14.25 -20.39 -3.59
CA ARG A 28 13.99 -21.57 -4.43
C ARG A 28 12.60 -22.12 -4.11
N ARG A 29 11.97 -22.85 -5.05
CA ARG A 29 10.53 -23.25 -5.00
C ARG A 29 10.01 -23.81 -3.67
N LYS A 30 10.87 -24.37 -2.80
CA LYS A 30 10.50 -24.91 -1.48
C LYS A 30 10.39 -23.88 -0.35
N ASP A 31 11.12 -22.78 -0.41
CA ASP A 31 11.15 -21.76 0.66
C ASP A 31 10.20 -20.59 0.37
N ARG A 32 9.53 -20.59 -0.79
CA ARG A 32 8.56 -19.56 -1.16
C ARG A 32 7.55 -19.37 -0.02
N LEU A 33 7.55 -18.17 0.55
CA LEU A 33 6.55 -17.74 1.53
C LEU A 33 5.16 -18.12 1.01
N ASP A 34 4.38 -18.75 1.89
CA ASP A 34 3.04 -19.21 1.57
C ASP A 34 2.21 -18.00 1.12
N LEU A 35 1.84 -18.02 -0.16
CA LEU A 35 1.13 -16.93 -0.82
C LEU A 35 -0.18 -16.62 -0.09
N GLY A 36 -0.86 -17.65 0.42
CA GLY A 36 -2.12 -17.51 1.12
C GLY A 36 -1.96 -17.05 2.57
N LYS A 37 -0.91 -17.49 3.25
CA LYS A 37 -0.75 -17.22 4.70
C LYS A 37 0.03 -15.95 5.03
N ILE A 38 0.94 -15.52 4.16
CA ILE A 38 1.86 -14.41 4.45
C ILE A 38 1.65 -13.25 3.48
N VAL A 39 1.53 -13.54 2.18
CA VAL A 39 1.40 -12.47 1.17
C VAL A 39 -0.02 -11.89 1.18
N LEU A 40 -1.05 -12.74 1.20
CA LEU A 40 -2.44 -12.30 1.13
C LEU A 40 -2.85 -11.37 2.27
N PRO A 41 -2.52 -11.64 3.55
CA PRO A 41 -2.89 -10.74 4.65
C PRO A 41 -2.23 -9.36 4.53
N GLU A 42 -0.96 -9.31 4.16
CA GLU A 42 -0.23 -8.03 4.00
C GLU A 42 -0.78 -7.23 2.81
N PHE A 43 -1.13 -7.89 1.70
CA PHE A 43 -1.80 -7.23 0.57
C PHE A 43 -3.18 -6.69 0.93
N ASN A 44 -3.95 -7.42 1.75
CA ASN A 44 -5.26 -6.96 2.21
C ASN A 44 -5.12 -5.73 3.11
N ARG A 45 -4.14 -5.72 4.04
CA ARG A 45 -3.84 -4.56 4.88
C ARG A 45 -3.45 -3.33 4.04
N LEU A 46 -2.61 -3.52 3.02
CA LEU A 46 -2.21 -2.44 2.11
C LEU A 46 -3.39 -1.91 1.28
N ARG A 47 -4.31 -2.81 0.89
CA ARG A 47 -5.54 -2.43 0.20
C ARG A 47 -6.45 -1.58 1.09
N GLU A 48 -6.66 -2.00 2.33
CA GLU A 48 -7.44 -1.25 3.31
C GLU A 48 -6.85 0.15 3.54
N PHE A 49 -5.53 0.26 3.68
CA PHE A 49 -4.84 1.55 3.78
C PHE A 49 -5.13 2.48 2.60
N VAL A 50 -5.06 1.96 1.36
CA VAL A 50 -5.36 2.74 0.16
C VAL A 50 -6.83 3.13 0.10
N ASP A 51 -7.73 2.21 0.39
CA ASP A 51 -9.17 2.46 0.39
C ASP A 51 -9.54 3.55 1.42
N GLU A 52 -8.95 3.54 2.61
CA GLU A 52 -9.10 4.60 3.62
C GLU A 52 -8.61 5.97 3.12
N ARG A 53 -7.43 6.04 2.48
CA ARG A 53 -6.91 7.31 1.95
C ARG A 53 -7.76 7.86 0.81
N ILE A 54 -8.23 6.98 -0.09
CA ILE A 54 -9.13 7.36 -1.17
C ILE A 54 -10.44 7.87 -0.60
N ASN A 55 -11.05 7.15 0.35
CA ASN A 55 -12.29 7.56 0.99
C ASN A 55 -12.14 8.93 1.68
N HIS A 56 -11.05 9.14 2.43
CA HIS A 56 -10.75 10.42 3.04
C HIS A 56 -10.64 11.54 1.99
N PHE A 57 -9.92 11.30 0.89
CA PHE A 57 -9.79 12.26 -0.21
C PHE A 57 -11.16 12.59 -0.84
N LEU A 58 -11.97 11.58 -1.16
CA LEU A 58 -13.29 11.76 -1.77
C LEU A 58 -14.28 12.48 -0.85
N VAL A 59 -14.23 12.22 0.46
CA VAL A 59 -15.06 12.92 1.44
C VAL A 59 -14.63 14.38 1.56
N SER A 60 -13.32 14.65 1.60
CA SER A 60 -12.76 15.99 1.71
C SER A 60 -13.03 16.83 0.45
N SER A 61 -12.94 16.24 -0.74
CA SER A 61 -13.28 16.92 -2.00
C SER A 61 -14.75 17.33 -2.07
N ASN A 62 -15.65 16.44 -1.65
CA ASN A 62 -17.08 16.73 -1.65
C ASN A 62 -17.46 17.84 -0.66
N ALA A 63 -16.80 17.90 0.51
CA ALA A 63 -16.99 18.98 1.47
C ALA A 63 -16.49 20.34 0.94
N ALA A 64 -15.32 20.35 0.29
CA ALA A 64 -14.79 21.56 -0.33
C ALA A 64 -15.69 22.10 -1.46
N THR A 65 -16.30 21.19 -2.23
CA THR A 65 -17.21 21.58 -3.33
C THR A 65 -18.50 22.22 -2.79
N ARG A 66 -19.02 21.72 -1.66
CA ARG A 66 -20.23 22.27 -1.01
C ARG A 66 -20.01 23.58 -0.26
N ALA A 67 -18.79 23.87 0.18
CA ALA A 67 -18.48 25.13 0.87
C ALA A 67 -18.23 26.30 -0.11
N ALA A 68 -18.06 26.01 -1.39
CA ALA A 68 -17.87 27.00 -2.45
C ALA A 68 -19.20 27.42 -3.13
N GLU A 69 -20.33 26.85 -2.70
CA GLU A 69 -21.69 27.15 -3.14
C GLU A 69 -22.43 27.95 -2.06
#